data_AF-A0A1F6ENC6-F1
#
_entry.id   AF-A0A1F6ENC6-F1
#
_cell.length_a   1.000
_cell.length_b   1.000
_cell.length_c   1.000
_cell.angle_alpha   90.00
_cell.angle_beta   90.00
_cell.angle_gamma   90.00
#
_symmetry.space_group_name_H-M   'P 1'
#
loop_
_entity.id
_entity.type
_entity.pdbx_description
1 polymer ?
#
loop_
_entity_poly.entity_id
_entity_poly.type
_entity_poly.pdbx_seq_one_letter_code
_entity_poly.pdbx_strand_id
1 'polypeptide(L)'
;MTQEALKQEPAYAKHLHQVDGEWYMRLDKESRGVKIPADIARVIKGALRMEQLRKSDKNMRIRGAYSKINCHETALFAIGALDRDYALGNYSMPLFPDVQYKQHEEFSDLQTHVQKHVGNELWLVQVKAFPESKKVEHSFLAGIDERGNVVCFEKQGSRHEPLSFRVTNLVYIYGLYSEKYWAGGSIDSIKEHPLVKKIHERKGPPDIKSSQSPESQSAA
;
A
#
# COMPACT_ATOMS: atom_id res chain seq x y z
N MET A 1 29.12 -1.62 0.26
CA MET A 1 28.16 -2.18 1.24
C MET A 1 28.05 -3.67 0.99
N THR A 2 28.35 -4.51 1.98
CA THR A 2 28.39 -5.98 1.85
C THR A 2 26.99 -6.60 1.95
N GLN A 3 26.76 -7.70 1.23
CA GLN A 3 25.49 -8.45 1.18
C GLN A 3 25.01 -8.99 2.55
N GLU A 4 25.81 -8.85 3.61
CA GLU A 4 25.47 -9.31 4.96
C GLU A 4 24.44 -8.42 5.69
N ALA A 5 24.20 -7.19 5.22
CA ALA A 5 23.15 -6.32 5.77
C ALA A 5 21.71 -6.79 5.43
N LEU A 6 21.56 -7.80 4.56
CA LEU A 6 20.26 -8.32 4.11
C LEU A 6 19.69 -9.46 4.98
N LYS A 7 20.35 -9.84 6.09
CA LYS A 7 20.03 -11.06 6.87
C LYS A 7 19.38 -10.87 8.24
N GLN A 8 18.80 -9.71 8.55
CA GLN A 8 17.99 -9.55 9.77
C GLN A 8 16.55 -9.15 9.44
N GLU A 9 15.64 -10.13 9.36
CA GLU A 9 14.20 -9.87 9.51
C GLU A 9 13.88 -9.68 11.01
N PRO A 10 13.35 -8.53 11.46
CA PRO A 10 13.00 -8.35 12.86
C PRO A 10 11.57 -8.80 13.19
N ALA A 11 11.42 -9.20 14.44
CA ALA A 11 10.17 -9.50 15.10
C ALA A 11 9.17 -8.33 15.05
N TYR A 12 8.07 -8.56 14.32
CA TYR A 12 6.84 -7.78 14.12
C TYR A 12 6.42 -6.72 15.15
N ALA A 13 6.59 -6.97 16.46
CA ALA A 13 6.21 -6.02 17.51
C ALA A 13 7.15 -4.79 17.57
N LYS A 14 8.29 -4.84 16.87
CA LYS A 14 9.25 -3.74 16.82
C LYS A 14 8.90 -2.71 15.75
N HIS A 15 8.12 -3.06 14.73
CA HIS A 15 7.92 -2.20 13.58
C HIS A 15 6.79 -1.19 13.72
N LEU A 16 5.76 -1.50 14.50
CA LEU A 16 4.69 -0.56 14.83
C LEU A 16 4.68 -0.31 16.33
N HIS A 17 4.60 0.96 16.73
CA HIS A 17 4.43 1.31 18.14
C HIS A 17 3.68 2.63 18.30
N GLN A 18 3.28 2.90 19.54
CA GLN A 18 2.55 4.11 19.91
C GLN A 18 3.39 4.94 20.90
N VAL A 19 3.48 6.24 20.67
CA VAL A 19 4.12 7.22 21.57
C VAL A 19 3.16 8.38 21.73
N ASP A 20 2.82 8.72 22.98
CA ASP A 20 1.92 9.84 23.31
C ASP A 20 0.59 9.84 22.54
N GLY A 21 0.04 8.65 22.30
CA GLY A 21 -1.21 8.47 21.56
C GLY A 21 -1.05 8.38 20.03
N GLU A 22 0.12 8.71 19.50
CA GLU A 22 0.41 8.71 18.06
C GLU A 22 1.07 7.41 17.60
N TRP A 23 0.74 6.96 16.38
CA TRP A 23 1.27 5.73 15.82
C TRP A 23 2.50 5.97 14.96
N TYR A 24 3.46 5.06 15.04
CA TYR A 24 4.70 5.12 14.29
C TYR A 24 5.08 3.78 13.66
N MET A 25 5.68 3.85 12.48
CA MET A 25 6.26 2.74 11.73
C MET A 25 7.79 2.89 11.64
N ARG A 26 8.55 1.88 12.05
CA ARG A 26 10.02 1.95 12.15
C ARG A 26 10.73 0.67 11.68
N LEU A 27 11.99 0.83 11.27
CA LEU A 27 12.86 -0.29 10.92
C LEU A 27 13.40 -1.03 12.15
N ASP A 28 13.79 -0.26 13.17
CA ASP A 28 14.43 -0.76 14.38
C ASP A 28 13.99 0.04 15.62
N LYS A 29 14.43 -0.37 16.80
CA LYS A 29 14.04 0.25 18.08
C LYS A 29 14.70 1.61 18.35
N GLU A 30 15.71 1.96 17.57
CA GLU A 30 16.53 3.15 17.82
C GLU A 30 15.93 4.40 17.15
N SER A 31 15.10 4.18 16.13
CA SER A 31 14.29 5.21 15.48
C SER A 31 12.90 5.30 16.11
N ARG A 32 12.36 6.51 16.24
CA ARG A 32 10.92 6.74 16.47
C ARG A 32 10.15 6.38 15.20
N GLY A 33 10.75 6.52 14.02
CA GLY A 33 10.16 6.09 12.78
C GLY A 33 9.18 7.11 12.20
N VAL A 34 8.47 6.66 11.17
CA VAL A 34 7.51 7.46 10.42
C VAL A 34 6.20 7.52 11.17
N LYS A 35 5.73 8.73 11.45
CA LYS A 35 4.37 8.93 12.00
C LYS A 35 3.33 8.47 10.99
N ILE A 36 2.36 7.68 11.43
CA ILE A 36 1.29 7.17 10.60
C ILE A 36 -0.09 7.47 11.21
N PRO A 37 -1.10 7.76 10.39
CA PRO A 37 -2.49 7.86 10.84
C PRO A 37 -2.99 6.56 11.50
N ALA A 38 -3.88 6.68 12.49
CA ALA A 38 -4.31 5.55 13.32
C ALA A 38 -5.13 4.50 12.56
N ASP A 39 -5.92 4.92 11.58
CA ASP A 39 -6.64 4.05 10.64
C ASP A 39 -5.67 3.22 9.79
N ILE A 40 -4.64 3.85 9.24
CA ILE A 40 -3.58 3.18 8.48
C ILE A 40 -2.80 2.22 9.38
N ALA A 41 -2.44 2.64 10.59
CA ALA A 41 -1.76 1.81 11.58
C ALA A 41 -2.54 0.52 11.89
N ARG A 42 -3.88 0.61 11.97
CA ARG A 42 -4.75 -0.55 12.19
C ARG A 42 -4.67 -1.55 11.03
N VAL A 43 -4.63 -1.06 9.79
CA VAL A 43 -4.49 -1.91 8.59
C VAL A 43 -3.12 -2.59 8.58
N ILE A 44 -2.03 -1.84 8.76
CA ILE A 44 -0.66 -2.38 8.80
C ILE A 44 -0.54 -3.41 9.92
N LYS A 45 -1.03 -3.10 11.13
CA LYS A 45 -1.03 -4.02 12.28
C LYS A 45 -1.81 -5.29 11.97
N GLY A 46 -2.96 -5.18 11.33
CA GLY A 46 -3.74 -6.30 10.85
C GLY A 46 -2.94 -7.18 9.90
N ALA A 47 -2.40 -6.60 8.83
CA ALA A 47 -1.61 -7.30 7.82
C ALA A 47 -0.39 -8.03 8.41
N LEU A 48 0.39 -7.36 9.26
CA LEU A 48 1.55 -7.96 9.94
C LEU A 48 1.15 -9.07 10.92
N ARG A 49 0.03 -8.93 11.64
CA ARG A 49 -0.50 -9.99 12.51
C ARG A 49 -0.94 -11.21 11.69
N MET A 50 -1.51 -11.00 10.51
CA MET A 50 -1.88 -12.10 9.61
C MET A 50 -0.65 -12.88 9.12
N GLU A 51 0.47 -12.21 8.84
CA GLU A 51 1.73 -12.90 8.48
C GLU A 51 2.25 -13.79 9.61
N GLN A 52 2.14 -13.34 10.86
CA GLN A 52 2.51 -14.17 12.02
C GLN A 52 1.66 -15.43 12.08
N LEU A 53 0.34 -15.27 11.96
CA LEU A 53 -0.59 -16.39 12.00
C LEU A 53 -0.31 -17.36 10.85
N ARG A 54 0.01 -16.86 9.64
CA ARG A 54 0.44 -17.69 8.49
C ARG A 54 1.67 -18.53 8.80
N LYS A 55 2.70 -17.95 9.46
CA LYS A 55 3.92 -18.69 9.84
C LYS A 55 3.62 -19.77 10.90
N SER A 56 2.63 -19.56 11.77
CA SER A 56 2.23 -20.55 12.79
C SER A 56 1.21 -21.60 12.31
N ASP A 57 0.39 -21.28 11.31
CA ASP A 57 -0.78 -22.07 10.94
C ASP A 57 -0.45 -23.05 9.78
N LYS A 58 -0.83 -24.32 9.97
CA LYS A 58 -0.70 -25.41 8.97
C LYS A 58 -1.86 -25.43 7.98
N ASN A 59 -2.90 -24.61 8.15
CA ASN A 59 -4.10 -24.63 7.32
C ASN A 59 -3.85 -24.03 5.91
N MET A 60 -3.86 -24.89 4.89
CA MET A 60 -3.62 -24.51 3.49
C MET A 60 -4.68 -23.56 2.90
N ARG A 61 -5.93 -23.58 3.38
CA ARG A 61 -7.00 -22.70 2.87
C ARG A 61 -6.75 -21.23 3.23
N ILE A 62 -6.30 -21.00 4.46
CA ILE A 62 -5.86 -19.70 4.96
C ILE A 62 -4.73 -19.21 4.06
N ARG A 63 -3.65 -20.00 3.88
CA ARG A 63 -2.51 -19.66 3.01
C ARG A 63 -2.90 -19.28 1.57
N GLY A 64 -3.83 -20.00 0.95
CA GLY A 64 -4.28 -19.74 -0.43
C GLY A 64 -5.12 -18.49 -0.61
N ALA A 65 -5.77 -17.97 0.44
CA ALA A 65 -6.45 -16.68 0.40
C ALA A 65 -5.44 -15.50 0.49
N TYR A 66 -4.38 -15.63 1.28
CA TYR A 66 -3.38 -14.57 1.46
C TYR A 66 -2.43 -14.39 0.27
N SER A 67 -2.15 -15.45 -0.49
CA SER A 67 -1.38 -15.31 -1.72
C SER A 67 -2.10 -14.45 -2.77
N LYS A 68 -3.42 -14.29 -2.66
CA LYS A 68 -4.25 -13.51 -3.59
C LYS A 68 -4.32 -12.03 -3.26
N ILE A 69 -3.99 -11.61 -2.04
CA ILE A 69 -3.98 -10.18 -1.67
C ILE A 69 -2.73 -9.54 -2.28
N ASN A 70 -2.89 -8.59 -3.19
CA ASN A 70 -1.75 -7.92 -3.82
C ASN A 70 -1.21 -6.76 -2.95
N CYS A 71 0.08 -6.44 -3.10
CA CYS A 71 0.72 -5.24 -2.54
C CYS A 71 -0.05 -3.97 -2.90
N HIS A 72 -0.50 -3.85 -4.16
CA HIS A 72 -1.26 -2.72 -4.64
C HIS A 72 -2.58 -2.53 -3.89
N GLU A 73 -3.41 -3.58 -3.83
CA GLU A 73 -4.70 -3.53 -3.15
C GLU A 73 -4.55 -3.20 -1.67
N THR A 74 -3.53 -3.76 -1.02
CA THR A 74 -3.27 -3.48 0.41
C THR A 74 -2.88 -2.02 0.61
N ALA A 75 -1.99 -1.49 -0.22
CA ALA A 75 -1.57 -0.10 -0.12
C ALA A 75 -2.74 0.86 -0.35
N LEU A 76 -3.59 0.59 -1.36
CA LEU A 76 -4.79 1.38 -1.64
C LEU A 76 -5.83 1.27 -0.54
N PHE A 77 -6.07 0.08 -0.01
CA PHE A 77 -6.98 -0.13 1.10
C PHE A 77 -6.48 0.57 2.37
N ALA A 78 -5.17 0.50 2.64
CA ALA A 78 -4.57 1.13 3.81
C ALA A 78 -4.80 2.63 3.81
N ILE A 79 -4.68 3.30 2.66
CA ILE A 79 -4.89 4.75 2.56
C ILE A 79 -6.36 5.16 2.36
N GLY A 80 -7.30 4.20 2.37
CA GLY A 80 -8.72 4.46 2.13
C GLY A 80 -9.05 4.86 0.69
N ALA A 81 -8.22 4.48 -0.28
CA ALA A 81 -8.49 4.67 -1.72
C ALA A 81 -9.27 3.51 -2.34
N LEU A 82 -9.31 2.36 -1.67
CA LEU A 82 -10.10 1.19 -2.04
C LEU A 82 -10.94 0.75 -0.84
N ASP A 83 -12.20 0.39 -1.10
CA ASP A 83 -13.10 -0.17 -0.10
C ASP A 83 -13.04 -1.70 -0.03
N ARG A 84 -13.40 -2.24 1.15
CA ARG A 84 -13.43 -3.69 1.43
C ARG A 84 -14.36 -4.48 0.49
N ASP A 85 -15.44 -3.85 0.04
CA ASP A 85 -16.50 -4.48 -0.76
C ASP A 85 -16.27 -4.32 -2.28
N TYR A 86 -15.26 -3.55 -2.68
CA TYR A 86 -14.93 -3.42 -4.10
C TYR A 86 -14.17 -4.68 -4.51
N ALA A 87 -14.83 -5.51 -5.32
CA ALA A 87 -14.37 -6.84 -5.72
C ALA A 87 -12.89 -6.83 -6.14
N LEU A 88 -12.17 -7.85 -5.69
CA LEU A 88 -10.75 -8.22 -5.89
C LEU A 88 -10.39 -8.45 -7.38
N GLY A 89 -10.75 -7.50 -8.24
CA GLY A 89 -10.46 -7.50 -9.65
C GLY A 89 -9.26 -6.62 -9.91
N ASN A 90 -8.06 -7.21 -9.76
CA ASN A 90 -6.75 -6.72 -10.24
C ASN A 90 -6.74 -5.23 -10.60
N TYR A 91 -6.90 -4.35 -9.60
CA TYR A 91 -6.55 -2.96 -9.81
C TYR A 91 -5.02 -2.98 -10.01
N SER A 92 -4.61 -2.87 -11.27
CA SER A 92 -3.24 -2.58 -11.66
C SER A 92 -3.17 -1.14 -12.16
N MET A 93 -4.17 -0.32 -11.86
CA MET A 93 -4.30 0.99 -12.48
C MET A 93 -3.37 1.98 -11.78
N PRO A 94 -2.54 2.69 -12.54
CA PRO A 94 -1.74 3.77 -11.97
C PRO A 94 -2.62 4.91 -11.48
N LEU A 95 -2.26 5.47 -10.33
CA LEU A 95 -2.92 6.62 -9.73
C LEU A 95 -2.18 7.93 -10.03
N PHE A 96 -0.96 7.83 -10.55
CA PHE A 96 -0.18 8.99 -10.96
C PHE A 96 -0.23 9.17 -12.48
N PRO A 97 -0.18 10.41 -12.99
CA PRO A 97 0.02 10.68 -14.41
C PRO A 97 1.36 10.09 -14.89
N ASP A 98 1.42 9.63 -16.15
CA ASP A 98 2.63 9.00 -16.72
C ASP A 98 3.87 9.91 -16.61
N VAL A 99 3.69 11.23 -16.71
CA VAL A 99 4.77 12.22 -16.60
C VAL A 99 5.47 12.26 -15.23
N GLN A 100 4.80 11.78 -14.18
CA GLN A 100 5.37 11.70 -12.82
C GLN A 100 6.23 10.45 -12.60
N TYR A 101 6.10 9.44 -13.46
CA TYR A 101 6.91 8.23 -13.35
C TYR A 101 8.33 8.50 -13.87
N LYS A 102 9.32 8.32 -13.00
CA LYS A 102 10.74 8.53 -13.32
C LYS A 102 11.54 7.26 -13.09
N GLN A 103 12.51 7.02 -13.96
CA GLN A 103 13.56 6.04 -13.73
C GLN A 103 14.69 6.73 -12.98
N HIS A 104 15.34 5.99 -12.08
CA HIS A 104 16.48 6.46 -11.30
C HIS A 104 17.64 5.49 -11.57
N GLU A 105 18.78 6.02 -12.00
CA GLU A 105 19.97 5.19 -12.29
C GLU A 105 20.65 4.73 -10.99
N GLU A 106 20.65 5.61 -9.98
CA GLU A 106 21.23 5.34 -8.67
C GLU A 106 20.18 5.38 -7.54
N PHE A 107 20.43 4.59 -6.49
CA PHE A 107 19.59 4.61 -5.29
C PHE A 107 19.55 5.99 -4.62
N SER A 108 20.68 6.70 -4.61
CA SER A 108 20.83 8.08 -4.11
C SER A 108 19.85 9.04 -4.77
N ASP A 109 19.64 8.91 -6.10
CA ASP A 109 18.71 9.74 -6.84
C ASP A 109 17.26 9.45 -6.47
N LEU A 110 16.91 8.16 -6.35
CA LEU A 110 15.59 7.76 -5.88
C LEU A 110 15.36 8.24 -4.45
N GLN A 111 16.32 8.05 -3.55
CA GLN A 111 16.21 8.49 -2.16
C GLN A 111 16.02 10.00 -2.09
N THR A 112 16.80 10.77 -2.85
CA THR A 112 16.67 12.24 -2.91
C THR A 112 15.33 12.65 -3.49
N HIS A 113 14.88 11.98 -4.56
CA HIS A 113 13.57 12.23 -5.16
C HIS A 113 12.45 11.97 -4.15
N VAL A 114 12.48 10.82 -3.47
CA VAL A 114 11.54 10.47 -2.41
C VAL A 114 11.62 11.49 -1.28
N GLN A 115 12.79 11.84 -0.77
CA GLN A 115 12.95 12.82 0.31
C GLN A 115 12.41 14.20 -0.02
N LYS A 116 12.70 14.70 -1.23
CA LYS A 116 12.22 16.01 -1.69
C LYS A 116 10.70 16.08 -1.79
N HIS A 117 10.05 14.98 -2.18
CA HIS A 117 8.61 14.97 -2.40
C HIS A 117 7.85 14.53 -1.14
N VAL A 118 8.31 13.47 -0.46
CA VAL A 118 7.68 12.87 0.72
C VAL A 118 7.66 13.80 1.93
N GLY A 119 8.74 14.54 2.17
CA GLY A 119 8.87 15.35 3.39
C GLY A 119 8.73 14.48 4.65
N ASN A 120 7.94 14.95 5.62
CA ASN A 120 7.73 14.26 6.91
C ASN A 120 6.43 13.42 6.97
N GLU A 121 5.77 13.20 5.82
CA GLU A 121 4.46 12.55 5.76
C GLU A 121 4.54 11.13 5.21
N LEU A 122 3.46 10.35 5.41
CA LEU A 122 3.31 9.03 4.81
C LEU A 122 2.76 9.15 3.38
N TRP A 123 3.38 8.44 2.46
CA TRP A 123 3.12 8.50 1.02
C TRP A 123 2.76 7.13 0.46
N LEU A 124 2.04 7.13 -0.67
CA LEU A 124 1.93 5.95 -1.53
C LEU A 124 2.99 6.07 -2.63
N VAL A 125 3.69 4.97 -2.89
CA VAL A 125 4.60 4.84 -4.02
C VAL A 125 4.11 3.74 -4.94
N GLN A 126 4.19 3.97 -6.25
CA GLN A 126 3.85 3.01 -7.30
C GLN A 126 5.02 2.81 -8.26
N VAL A 127 5.18 1.56 -8.70
CA VAL A 127 6.22 1.13 -9.64
C VAL A 127 5.59 0.57 -10.89
N LYS A 128 6.13 0.93 -12.07
CA LYS A 128 5.73 0.42 -13.38
C LYS A 128 6.92 -0.14 -14.16
N ALA A 129 6.64 -1.09 -15.05
CA ALA A 129 7.61 -1.61 -16.01
C ALA A 129 8.14 -0.53 -16.97
N PHE A 130 7.23 0.29 -17.49
CA PHE A 130 7.47 1.33 -18.50
C PHE A 130 6.54 2.53 -18.22
N PRO A 131 6.88 3.77 -18.64
CA PRO A 131 6.10 4.97 -18.30
C PRO A 131 4.61 4.86 -18.70
N GLU A 132 4.35 4.40 -19.92
CA GLU A 132 3.03 4.29 -20.54
C GLU A 132 2.28 3.01 -20.11
N SER A 133 2.90 2.19 -19.26
CA SER A 133 2.26 0.97 -18.77
C SER A 133 0.99 1.33 -17.99
N LYS A 134 -0.13 0.77 -18.42
CA LYS A 134 -1.40 0.80 -17.67
C LYS A 134 -1.41 -0.14 -16.47
N LYS A 135 -0.31 -0.87 -16.23
CA LYS A 135 -0.15 -1.84 -15.14
C LYS A 135 0.92 -1.38 -14.16
N VAL A 136 0.52 -1.29 -12.89
CA VAL A 136 1.38 -1.13 -11.73
C VAL A 136 1.95 -2.50 -11.34
N GLU A 137 3.27 -2.60 -11.27
CA GLU A 137 3.98 -3.80 -10.82
C GLU A 137 4.01 -3.91 -9.30
N HIS A 138 4.15 -2.78 -8.61
CA HIS A 138 4.25 -2.75 -7.15
C HIS A 138 3.67 -1.46 -6.57
N SER A 139 3.11 -1.56 -5.36
CA SER A 139 2.77 -0.37 -4.57
C SER A 139 2.97 -0.63 -3.10
N PHE A 140 3.41 0.43 -2.41
CA PHE A 140 3.78 0.37 -1.02
C PHE A 140 3.61 1.74 -0.37
N LEU A 141 3.58 1.76 0.95
CA LEU A 141 3.59 3.00 1.72
C LEU A 141 5.03 3.34 2.10
N ALA A 142 5.40 4.60 2.04
CA ALA A 142 6.74 5.07 2.39
C ALA A 142 6.66 6.36 3.20
N GLY A 143 7.56 6.54 4.16
CA GLY A 143 7.77 7.83 4.81
C GLY A 143 9.20 7.92 5.32
N ILE A 144 9.56 9.07 5.87
CA ILE A 144 10.92 9.34 6.33
C ILE A 144 10.93 9.47 7.85
N ASP A 145 11.85 8.73 8.48
CA ASP A 145 12.05 8.83 9.92
C ASP A 145 12.95 10.02 10.29
N GLU A 146 13.09 10.29 11.59
CA GLU A 146 13.90 11.41 12.08
C GLU A 146 15.41 11.29 11.78
N ARG A 147 15.86 10.12 11.30
CA ARG A 147 17.25 9.85 10.89
C ARG A 147 17.43 9.98 9.38
N GLY A 148 16.38 10.30 8.63
CA GLY A 148 16.41 10.41 7.17
C GLY A 148 16.27 9.08 6.43
N ASN A 149 15.98 7.98 7.13
CA ASN A 149 15.75 6.68 6.51
C ASN A 149 14.35 6.64 5.90
N VAL A 150 14.24 6.09 4.69
CA VAL A 150 12.92 5.83 4.08
C VAL A 150 12.40 4.48 4.56
N VAL A 151 11.40 4.52 5.43
CA VAL A 151 10.72 3.34 5.98
C VAL A 151 9.51 3.02 5.13
N CYS A 152 9.44 1.78 4.66
CA CYS A 152 8.41 1.32 3.75
C CYS A 152 7.55 0.22 4.37
N PHE A 153 6.26 0.22 4.12
CA PHE A 153 5.38 -0.93 4.33
C PHE A 153 4.92 -1.48 2.99
N GLU A 154 5.23 -2.74 2.73
CA GLU A 154 4.94 -3.41 1.47
C GLU A 154 4.50 -4.86 1.66
N LYS A 155 4.07 -5.47 0.56
CA LYS A 155 3.94 -6.92 0.46
C LYS A 155 4.85 -7.40 -0.67
N GLN A 156 5.82 -8.23 -0.34
CA GLN A 156 6.79 -8.72 -1.33
C GLN A 156 6.05 -9.37 -2.51
N GLY A 157 6.38 -8.94 -3.73
CA GLY A 157 5.70 -9.33 -4.97
C GLY A 157 6.40 -10.43 -5.78
N SER A 158 7.25 -11.27 -5.19
CA SER A 158 8.04 -12.25 -5.98
C SER A 158 7.29 -13.58 -6.17
N ARG A 159 7.49 -14.21 -7.33
CA ARG A 159 6.98 -15.56 -7.66
C ARG A 159 7.65 -16.68 -6.85
N HIS A 160 8.81 -16.42 -6.25
CA HIS A 160 9.71 -17.45 -5.71
C HIS A 160 9.83 -17.43 -4.18
N GLU A 161 9.32 -16.39 -3.51
CA GLU A 161 9.25 -16.29 -2.07
C GLU A 161 7.79 -16.10 -1.62
N PRO A 162 7.41 -16.61 -0.44
CA PRO A 162 6.02 -16.55 0.02
C PRO A 162 5.62 -15.10 0.31
N LEU A 163 4.92 -14.45 -0.64
CA LEU A 163 4.39 -13.08 -0.59
C LEU A 163 4.04 -12.65 0.85
N SER A 164 4.89 -11.85 1.49
CA SER A 164 4.78 -11.49 2.91
C SER A 164 4.63 -9.98 3.08
N PHE A 165 3.75 -9.58 4.00
CA PHE A 165 3.73 -8.20 4.50
C PHE A 165 4.94 -7.93 5.39
N ARG A 166 5.58 -6.77 5.19
CA ARG A 166 6.73 -6.35 6.00
C ARG A 166 6.88 -4.84 6.06
N VAL A 167 7.62 -4.41 7.09
CA VAL A 167 8.22 -3.08 7.14
C VAL A 167 9.69 -3.23 6.76
N THR A 168 10.15 -2.46 5.77
CA THR A 168 11.50 -2.59 5.18
C THR A 168 12.07 -1.24 4.75
N ASN A 169 13.33 -1.23 4.36
CA ASN A 169 14.03 -0.06 3.82
C ASN A 169 13.78 0.06 2.30
N LEU A 170 13.64 1.29 1.79
CA LEU A 170 13.59 1.59 0.36
C LEU A 170 14.74 0.96 -0.45
N VAL A 171 15.98 0.89 0.07
CA VAL A 171 17.14 0.24 -0.58
C VAL A 171 16.79 -1.18 -1.01
N TYR A 172 16.10 -1.92 -0.13
CA TYR A 172 15.70 -3.29 -0.42
C TYR A 172 14.72 -3.34 -1.60
N ILE A 173 13.71 -2.47 -1.60
CA ILE A 173 12.70 -2.41 -2.67
C ILE A 173 13.37 -1.97 -3.98
N TYR A 174 14.27 -0.98 -3.93
CA TYR A 174 15.05 -0.54 -5.09
C TYR A 174 15.84 -1.69 -5.72
N GLY A 175 16.49 -2.53 -4.91
CA GLY A 175 17.23 -3.69 -5.43
C GLY A 175 16.36 -4.69 -6.22
N LEU A 176 15.04 -4.71 -6.00
CA LEU A 176 14.10 -5.55 -6.75
C LEU A 176 13.54 -4.88 -8.02
N TYR A 177 13.58 -3.54 -8.08
CA TYR A 177 12.88 -2.74 -9.09
C TYR A 177 13.76 -1.61 -9.66
N SER A 178 15.08 -1.77 -9.65
CA SER A 178 16.04 -0.69 -9.99
C SER A 178 15.85 -0.15 -11.41
N GLU A 179 15.51 -1.02 -12.36
CA GLU A 179 15.30 -0.67 -13.77
C GLU A 179 13.88 -0.15 -14.07
N LYS A 180 13.08 0.13 -13.04
CA LYS A 180 11.66 0.45 -13.18
C LYS A 180 11.39 1.94 -13.02
N TYR A 181 10.14 2.31 -13.27
CA TYR A 181 9.67 3.68 -13.19
C TYR A 181 8.84 3.88 -11.93
N TRP A 182 9.12 4.95 -11.20
CA TRP A 182 8.62 5.21 -9.86
C TRP A 182 7.83 6.52 -9.84
N ALA A 183 6.71 6.52 -9.14
CA ALA A 183 5.97 7.74 -8.81
C ALA A 183 5.46 7.63 -7.37
N GLY A 184 5.38 8.76 -6.67
CA GLY A 184 4.79 8.82 -5.34
C GLY A 184 4.02 10.10 -5.12
N GLY A 185 3.08 10.06 -4.18
CA GLY A 185 2.29 11.21 -3.77
C GLY A 185 1.81 11.10 -2.33
N SER A 186 1.46 12.25 -1.74
CA SER A 186 0.85 12.30 -0.42
C SER A 186 -0.51 11.59 -0.45
N ILE A 187 -0.89 11.01 0.69
CA ILE A 187 -2.16 10.30 0.83
C ILE A 187 -3.36 11.21 0.49
N ASP A 188 -3.30 12.47 0.90
CA ASP A 188 -4.37 13.44 0.63
C ASP A 188 -4.53 13.70 -0.87
N SER A 189 -3.43 13.88 -1.60
CA SER A 189 -3.48 14.08 -3.06
C SER A 189 -4.10 12.88 -3.79
N ILE A 190 -3.89 11.67 -3.27
CA ILE A 190 -4.43 10.43 -3.84
C ILE A 190 -5.91 10.29 -3.54
N LYS A 191 -6.35 10.64 -2.32
CA LYS A 191 -7.77 10.66 -1.96
C LYS A 191 -8.55 11.65 -2.83
N GLU A 192 -7.91 12.73 -3.24
CA GLU A 192 -8.49 13.72 -4.14
C GLU A 192 -8.54 13.29 -5.61
N HIS A 193 -7.79 12.24 -5.98
CA HIS A 193 -7.67 11.77 -7.35
C HIS A 193 -9.05 11.38 -7.93
N PRO A 194 -9.40 11.81 -9.17
CA PRO A 194 -10.72 11.58 -9.75
C PRO A 194 -11.15 10.09 -9.80
N LEU A 195 -10.19 9.19 -10.03
CA LEU A 195 -10.46 7.75 -10.02
C LEU A 195 -10.87 7.24 -8.64
N VAL A 196 -10.24 7.74 -7.58
CA VAL A 196 -10.58 7.37 -6.19
C VAL A 196 -11.94 7.96 -5.81
N LYS A 197 -12.21 9.23 -6.15
CA LYS A 197 -13.53 9.85 -5.97
C LYS A 197 -14.64 9.04 -6.66
N LYS A 198 -14.43 8.63 -7.91
CA LYS A 198 -15.39 7.83 -8.68
C LYS A 198 -15.67 6.46 -8.06
N ILE A 199 -14.68 5.83 -7.42
CA ILE A 199 -14.87 4.57 -6.69
C ILE A 199 -15.84 4.79 -5.52
N HIS A 200 -15.68 5.89 -4.79
CA HIS A 200 -16.55 6.23 -3.66
C HIS A 200 -17.94 6.72 -4.10
N GLU A 201 -18.07 7.45 -5.20
CA GLU A 201 -19.36 7.97 -5.72
C GLU A 201 -20.31 6.87 -6.23
N ARG A 202 -19.77 5.75 -6.75
CA ARG A 202 -20.57 4.58 -7.17
C ARG A 202 -21.33 3.91 -6.02
N LYS A 203 -21.15 4.37 -4.79
CA LYS A 203 -21.86 3.95 -3.58
C LYS A 203 -23.04 4.86 -3.20
N GLY A 204 -23.54 5.70 -4.12
CA GLY A 204 -24.86 6.32 -3.93
C GLY A 204 -25.90 5.26 -3.51
N PRO A 205 -26.88 5.62 -2.67
CA PRO A 205 -27.89 4.67 -2.19
C PRO A 205 -28.48 3.91 -3.38
N PRO A 206 -28.79 2.61 -3.25
CA PRO A 206 -29.45 1.91 -4.33
C PRO A 206 -30.67 2.72 -4.74
N ASP A 207 -30.76 3.05 -6.03
CA ASP A 207 -32.01 3.52 -6.61
C ASP A 207 -33.03 2.42 -6.30
N ILE A 208 -33.78 2.62 -5.22
CA ILE A 208 -35.06 1.97 -5.02
C ILE A 208 -35.91 2.57 -6.13
N LYS A 209 -35.82 1.98 -7.33
CA LYS A 209 -36.90 2.06 -8.29
C LYS A 209 -38.11 1.58 -7.53
N SER A 210 -38.91 2.53 -7.08
CA SER A 210 -40.26 2.30 -6.61
C SER A 210 -40.92 1.45 -7.69
N SER A 211 -41.09 0.17 -7.37
CA SER A 211 -42.08 -0.65 -8.03
C SER A 211 -43.42 -0.03 -7.68
N GLN A 212 -43.82 1.00 -8.45
CA GLN A 212 -45.21 1.33 -8.60
C GLN A 212 -45.84 0.15 -9.32
N SER A 213 -46.33 -0.79 -8.53
CA SER A 213 -47.38 -1.71 -8.96
C SER A 213 -48.52 -0.85 -9.51
N PRO A 214 -48.95 -1.04 -10.77
CA PRO A 214 -50.14 -0.37 -11.25
C PRO A 214 -51.32 -0.91 -10.43
N GLU A 215 -51.87 -0.04 -9.58
CA GLU A 215 -53.16 -0.25 -8.96
C GLU A 215 -54.19 -0.48 -10.07
N SER A 216 -54.84 -1.64 -9.93
CA SER A 216 -56.19 -1.96 -10.38
C SER A 216 -57.00 -0.77 -10.91
N GLN A 217 -57.17 -0.71 -12.24
CA GLN A 217 -58.29 0.00 -12.83
C GLN A 217 -59.52 -0.93 -12.91
N SER A 218 -60.50 -0.55 -12.10
CA SER A 218 -61.95 -0.62 -12.25
C SER A 218 -62.63 -1.92 -12.68
N ALA A 219 -63.52 -2.36 -11.79
CA ALA A 219 -64.76 -3.03 -12.11
C ALA A 219 -65.62 -2.25 -13.14
N ALA A 220 -66.20 -2.98 -14.09
CA ALA A 220 -67.57 -2.87 -14.55
C ALA A 220 -67.99 -4.23 -15.14
#